data_AF-A0A097PKE6-F1
#
_entry.id   AF-A0A097PKE6-F1
#
_cell.length_a   1.000
_cell.length_b   1.000
_cell.length_c   1.000
_cell.angle_alpha   90.00
_cell.angle_beta   90.00
_cell.angle_gamma   90.00
#
_symmetry.space_group_name_H-M   'P 1'
#
loop_
_entity.id
_entity.type
_entity.pdbx_description
1 polymer ?
#
loop_
_entity_poly.entity_id
_entity_poly.type
_entity_poly.pdbx_seq_one_letter_code
_entity_poly.pdbx_strand_id
1 'polypeptide(L)'
;SFVVPSSNCYVFDNTSHIYDFTSWIGHPFEYDGKDTVLRFCKDVESRSQTGYVDFGRFNNFVAGSGDVNFVQGFYNGDLTSCEQSFDKLGRTAQVNIVCGNCLNGACKGELGCVCNVTYDSTCRVIVELAIPCEKQRGPRIFEGFTVGFHPRSWEVVYNGMTQLGFEKIHHEFSFGTEQTRVSLYMTAIASVSSLVGKPVLKVNPETGLDVKLSGSGTNGSPPTTLSPTMLNLDLMCEKARDTPYEVSISIPVEGHEPIEFTLTKICDYRQRGWATFGIFSCIFIVISTLICCGGFIYKARVEGLDALPGMMILSACLEAVTGEDLNNQASWEDTKYGAI
;
A
#
# COMPACT_ATOMS: atom_id res chain seq x y z
N SER A 1 -5.96 0.64 -16.10
CA SER A 1 -5.39 1.31 -14.93
C SER A 1 -4.57 2.52 -15.35
N PHE A 2 -4.65 3.63 -14.62
CA PHE A 2 -3.69 4.73 -14.74
C PHE A 2 -2.67 4.63 -13.60
N VAL A 3 -1.39 4.59 -13.95
CA VAL A 3 -0.27 4.43 -13.01
C VAL A 3 0.26 5.80 -12.64
N VAL A 4 0.62 5.99 -11.37
CA VAL A 4 1.22 7.24 -10.91
C VAL A 4 2.45 7.58 -11.76
N PRO A 5 2.59 8.82 -12.27
CA PRO A 5 3.77 9.23 -13.00
C PRO A 5 5.04 9.06 -12.14
N SER A 6 6.18 8.79 -12.78
CA SER A 6 7.45 8.56 -12.07
C SER A 6 8.05 9.82 -11.44
N SER A 7 7.44 10.98 -11.69
CA SER A 7 7.88 12.28 -11.20
C SER A 7 6.67 13.12 -10.76
N ASN A 8 6.92 14.22 -10.04
CA ASN A 8 5.89 15.19 -9.70
C ASN A 8 5.63 16.22 -10.82
N CYS A 9 6.16 16.00 -12.04
CA CYS A 9 5.93 16.87 -13.19
C CYS A 9 4.63 16.49 -13.91
N TYR A 10 3.53 16.50 -13.18
CA TYR A 10 2.19 16.34 -13.72
C TYR A 10 1.22 17.27 -12.98
N VAL A 11 0.06 17.52 -13.55
CA VAL A 11 -0.95 18.41 -12.98
C VAL A 11 -2.35 17.95 -13.36
N PHE A 12 -3.32 18.16 -12.49
CA PHE A 12 -4.74 18.00 -12.80
C PHE A 12 -5.32 19.34 -13.24
N ASP A 13 -6.15 19.35 -14.29
CA ASP A 13 -6.97 20.52 -14.60
C ASP A 13 -8.20 20.60 -13.67
N ASN A 14 -8.94 21.72 -13.75
CA ASN A 14 -10.14 21.94 -12.95
C ASN A 14 -11.30 20.96 -13.27
N THR A 15 -11.13 20.07 -14.26
CA THR A 15 -12.06 19.01 -14.64
C THR A 15 -11.50 17.60 -14.37
N SER A 16 -10.44 17.53 -13.56
CA SER A 16 -9.75 16.31 -13.13
C SER A 16 -9.09 15.49 -14.25
N HIS A 17 -8.79 16.08 -15.42
CA HIS A 17 -7.89 15.42 -16.36
C HIS A 17 -6.46 15.59 -15.88
N ILE A 18 -5.71 14.49 -15.92
CA ILE A 18 -4.26 14.51 -15.66
C ILE A 18 -3.50 14.95 -16.90
N TYR A 19 -2.48 15.78 -16.71
CA TYR A 19 -1.49 16.14 -17.73
C TYR A 19 -0.13 15.70 -17.24
N ASP A 20 0.45 14.70 -17.90
CA ASP A 20 1.76 14.17 -17.55
C ASP A 20 2.85 14.79 -18.42
N PHE A 21 3.72 15.57 -17.78
CA PHE A 21 4.86 16.24 -18.40
C PHE A 21 6.19 15.63 -17.96
N THR A 22 6.19 14.41 -17.41
CA THR A 22 7.41 13.72 -16.97
C THR A 22 8.47 13.63 -18.08
N SER A 23 8.05 13.45 -19.34
CA SER A 23 8.95 13.41 -20.50
C SER A 23 9.60 14.77 -20.84
N TRP A 24 9.10 15.87 -20.29
CA TRP A 24 9.58 17.23 -20.55
C TRP A 24 10.52 17.75 -19.46
N ILE A 25 10.75 16.97 -18.40
CA ILE A 25 11.63 17.39 -17.31
C ILE A 25 13.00 17.82 -17.84
N GLY A 26 13.40 19.04 -17.51
CA GLY A 26 14.69 19.58 -17.90
C GLY A 26 14.75 20.11 -19.33
N HIS A 27 13.68 19.99 -20.13
CA HIS A 27 13.63 20.54 -21.48
C HIS A 27 13.76 22.07 -21.44
N PRO A 28 14.73 22.67 -22.16
CA PRO A 28 14.97 24.10 -22.10
C PRO A 28 13.99 24.87 -22.99
N PHE A 29 13.51 25.98 -22.47
CA PHE A 29 12.76 27.01 -23.17
C PHE A 29 13.53 28.33 -23.03
N GLU A 30 14.13 28.76 -24.14
CA GLU A 30 14.92 29.99 -24.19
C GLU A 30 14.05 31.17 -24.61
N TYR A 31 14.20 32.30 -23.92
CA TYR A 31 13.51 33.54 -24.29
C TYR A 31 14.46 34.50 -25.01
N ASP A 32 14.25 34.63 -26.32
CA ASP A 32 14.98 35.57 -27.18
C ASP A 32 14.73 37.02 -26.73
N GLY A 33 15.71 37.59 -26.04
CA GLY A 33 15.71 39.00 -25.62
C GLY A 33 16.17 39.28 -24.19
N LYS A 34 16.25 38.28 -23.29
CA LYS A 34 16.68 38.48 -21.89
C LYS A 34 17.55 37.37 -21.27
N ASP A 35 18.23 36.56 -22.07
CA ASP A 35 19.11 35.45 -21.61
C ASP A 35 18.49 34.59 -20.48
N THR A 36 17.16 34.42 -20.46
CA THR A 36 16.45 33.62 -19.46
C THR A 36 16.10 32.28 -20.06
N VAL A 37 16.43 31.22 -19.34
CA VAL A 37 16.21 29.83 -19.71
C VAL A 37 15.35 29.17 -18.65
N LEU A 38 14.15 28.75 -19.04
CA LEU A 38 13.30 27.90 -18.24
C LEU A 38 13.58 26.44 -18.58
N ARG A 39 13.96 25.62 -17.60
CA ARG A 39 13.96 24.16 -17.75
C ARG A 39 12.71 23.60 -17.09
N PHE A 40 11.82 23.04 -17.89
CA PHE A 40 10.48 22.61 -17.44
C PHE A 40 10.56 21.63 -16.26
N CYS A 41 9.78 21.87 -15.19
CA CYS A 41 9.81 21.11 -13.94
C CYS A 41 11.20 20.86 -13.32
N LYS A 42 12.18 21.75 -13.58
CA LYS A 42 13.53 21.60 -13.04
C LYS A 42 14.04 22.88 -12.39
N ASP A 43 14.43 23.87 -13.19
CA ASP A 43 15.03 25.11 -12.71
C ASP A 43 14.73 26.27 -13.68
N VAL A 44 14.84 27.50 -13.18
CA VAL A 44 14.76 28.73 -13.98
C VAL A 44 16.05 29.51 -13.78
N GLU A 45 16.80 29.71 -14.84
CA GLU A 45 18.10 30.37 -14.80
C GLU A 45 18.09 31.59 -15.73
N SER A 46 18.78 32.66 -15.34
CA SER A 46 19.06 33.79 -16.22
C SER A 46 20.56 34.02 -16.31
N ARG A 47 21.04 34.39 -17.49
CA ARG A 47 22.42 34.85 -17.64
C ARG A 47 22.53 36.32 -17.22
N SER A 48 23.61 36.64 -16.55
CA SER A 48 24.03 38.00 -16.22
C SER A 48 25.48 38.23 -16.65
N GLN A 49 25.93 39.49 -16.67
CA GLN A 49 27.32 39.83 -17.00
C GLN A 49 28.34 39.20 -16.04
N THR A 50 27.92 38.84 -14.82
CA THR A 50 28.79 38.29 -13.77
C THR A 50 28.64 36.77 -13.57
N GLY A 51 27.72 36.11 -14.28
CA GLY A 51 27.46 34.67 -14.14
C GLY A 51 26.00 34.29 -14.34
N TYR A 52 25.63 33.07 -13.94
CA TYR A 52 24.24 32.61 -13.94
C TYR A 52 23.55 33.03 -12.64
N VAL A 53 22.28 33.39 -12.75
CA VAL A 53 21.40 33.71 -11.62
C VAL A 53 20.31 32.65 -11.59
N ASP A 54 20.26 31.87 -10.50
CA ASP A 54 19.24 30.85 -10.27
C ASP A 54 18.00 31.49 -9.63
N PHE A 55 16.84 31.36 -10.27
CA PHE A 55 15.56 31.82 -9.75
C PHE A 55 14.80 30.75 -8.96
N GLY A 56 15.34 29.55 -8.85
CA GLY A 56 14.86 28.51 -7.97
C GLY A 56 14.59 27.20 -8.69
N ARG A 57 14.32 26.20 -7.87
CA ARG A 57 14.03 24.82 -8.28
C ARG A 57 12.55 24.56 -8.24
N PHE A 58 12.10 23.70 -9.14
CA PHE A 58 10.71 23.26 -9.22
C PHE A 58 10.23 22.71 -7.87
N ASN A 59 9.05 23.16 -7.45
CA ASN A 59 8.46 22.80 -6.17
C ASN A 59 7.04 22.25 -6.31
N ASN A 60 6.17 22.99 -7.01
CA ASN A 60 4.76 22.66 -7.13
C ASN A 60 4.24 22.92 -8.54
N PHE A 61 3.22 22.16 -8.92
CA PHE A 61 2.52 22.28 -10.18
C PHE A 61 1.02 22.18 -9.93
N VAL A 62 0.28 23.25 -10.24
CA VAL A 62 -1.15 23.37 -9.93
C VAL A 62 -1.95 23.88 -11.11
N ALA A 63 -3.26 23.65 -11.08
CA ALA A 63 -4.19 24.27 -12.02
C ALA A 63 -4.15 25.80 -11.88
N GLY A 64 -4.21 26.48 -13.02
CA GLY A 64 -4.34 27.93 -13.09
C GLY A 64 -5.80 28.38 -12.99
N SER A 65 -5.98 29.70 -13.10
CA SER A 65 -7.28 30.36 -13.14
C SER A 65 -7.28 31.51 -14.14
N GLY A 66 -8.46 31.88 -14.64
CA GLY A 66 -8.59 32.91 -15.67
C GLY A 66 -7.99 32.45 -17.00
N ASP A 67 -7.10 33.26 -17.56
CA ASP A 67 -6.46 33.02 -18.87
C ASP A 67 -5.27 32.04 -18.78
N VAL A 68 -4.88 31.62 -17.57
CA VAL A 68 -3.78 30.70 -17.32
C VAL A 68 -4.34 29.31 -17.02
N ASN A 69 -3.92 28.31 -17.76
CA ASN A 69 -4.36 26.92 -17.55
C ASN A 69 -3.67 26.28 -16.35
N PHE A 70 -2.40 26.63 -16.12
CA PHE A 70 -1.48 25.86 -15.30
C PHE A 70 -0.40 26.78 -14.70
N VAL A 71 0.06 26.50 -13.49
CA VAL A 71 1.11 27.30 -12.82
C VAL A 71 2.16 26.37 -12.21
N GLN A 72 3.43 26.62 -12.53
CA GLN A 72 4.57 26.02 -11.83
C GLN A 72 5.25 27.04 -10.92
N GLY A 73 5.51 26.67 -9.68
CA GLY A 73 6.26 27.47 -8.73
C GLY A 73 7.67 26.93 -8.53
N PHE A 74 8.63 27.85 -8.50
CA PHE A 74 10.04 27.60 -8.29
C PHE A 74 10.54 28.43 -7.10
N TYR A 75 11.23 27.78 -6.18
CA TYR A 75 11.66 28.37 -4.91
C TYR A 75 13.12 28.02 -4.60
N ASN A 76 13.68 28.68 -3.59
CA ASN A 76 15.05 28.46 -3.10
C ASN A 76 16.13 28.74 -4.17
N GLY A 77 15.93 29.79 -4.96
CA GLY A 77 16.97 30.30 -5.86
C GLY A 77 18.04 31.11 -5.11
N ASP A 78 18.90 31.79 -5.87
CA ASP A 78 20.03 32.55 -5.33
C ASP A 78 19.58 33.62 -4.32
N LEU A 79 20.35 33.76 -3.24
CA LEU A 79 20.06 34.74 -2.18
C LEU A 79 20.60 36.14 -2.49
N THR A 80 21.58 36.26 -3.39
CA THR A 80 22.28 37.54 -3.63
C THR A 80 21.30 38.66 -3.93
N SER A 81 21.31 39.76 -3.17
CA SER A 81 20.38 40.90 -3.31
C SER A 81 18.91 40.62 -2.93
N CYS A 82 18.62 39.48 -2.31
CA CYS A 82 17.27 39.04 -1.88
C CYS A 82 17.20 38.68 -0.38
N GLU A 83 18.16 39.14 0.41
CA GLU A 83 18.38 38.79 1.84
C GLU A 83 17.53 39.65 2.80
N GLN A 84 16.32 40.04 2.41
CA GLN A 84 15.52 41.00 3.17
C GLN A 84 14.74 40.37 4.34
N SER A 85 14.68 39.04 4.43
CA SER A 85 13.97 38.32 5.49
C SER A 85 14.85 37.28 6.17
N PHE A 86 14.54 36.96 7.43
CA PHE A 86 15.21 35.92 8.20
C PHE A 86 15.00 34.52 7.62
N ASP A 87 13.90 34.31 6.89
CA ASP A 87 13.51 33.02 6.32
C ASP A 87 14.28 32.67 5.03
N LYS A 88 15.21 33.53 4.56
CA LYS A 88 16.12 33.29 3.43
C LYS A 88 15.45 32.54 2.26
N LEU A 89 14.29 33.03 1.83
CA LEU A 89 13.47 32.38 0.79
C LEU A 89 14.16 32.33 -0.59
N GLY A 90 15.21 33.13 -0.78
CA GLY A 90 15.95 33.20 -2.05
C GLY A 90 15.15 33.88 -3.15
N ARG A 91 15.65 33.75 -4.39
CA ARG A 91 14.87 34.07 -5.58
C ARG A 91 13.77 33.05 -5.80
N THR A 92 12.70 33.50 -6.47
CA THR A 92 11.57 32.67 -6.86
C THR A 92 11.20 32.90 -8.32
N ALA A 93 10.68 31.87 -8.97
CA ALA A 93 10.06 31.99 -10.29
C ALA A 93 8.63 31.44 -10.26
N GLN A 94 7.76 32.06 -11.03
CA GLN A 94 6.43 31.55 -11.33
C GLN A 94 6.29 31.42 -12.84
N VAL A 95 5.98 30.20 -13.31
CA VAL A 95 5.73 29.96 -14.72
C VAL A 95 4.23 29.80 -14.91
N ASN A 96 3.61 30.77 -15.56
CA ASN A 96 2.22 30.74 -15.98
C ASN A 96 2.15 30.08 -17.35
N ILE A 97 1.43 28.97 -17.43
CA ILE A 97 1.36 28.13 -18.61
C ILE A 97 -0.02 28.28 -19.24
N VAL A 98 -0.02 28.63 -20.52
CA VAL A 98 -1.22 28.79 -21.35
C VAL A 98 -1.22 27.70 -22.42
N CYS A 99 -2.36 27.04 -22.58
CA CYS A 99 -2.54 26.04 -23.61
C CYS A 99 -2.77 26.72 -24.96
N GLY A 100 -1.92 26.40 -25.94
CA GLY A 100 -2.00 26.96 -27.29
C GLY A 100 -0.71 27.70 -27.67
N ASN A 101 -0.88 28.88 -28.27
CA ASN A 101 0.22 29.70 -28.79
C ASN A 101 0.23 31.07 -28.14
N CYS A 102 1.40 31.72 -28.12
CA CYS A 102 1.50 33.12 -27.72
C CYS A 102 0.69 34.02 -28.67
N LEU A 103 0.04 35.05 -28.11
CA LEU A 103 -0.72 36.06 -28.88
C LEU A 103 0.12 36.75 -29.96
N ASN A 104 1.43 36.85 -29.75
CA ASN A 104 2.37 37.49 -30.66
C ASN A 104 2.81 36.59 -31.84
N GLY A 105 2.32 35.34 -31.92
CA GLY A 105 2.68 34.39 -32.98
C GLY A 105 4.17 33.96 -32.97
N ALA A 106 4.89 34.24 -31.89
CA ALA A 106 6.33 34.03 -31.79
C ALA A 106 6.74 32.54 -31.64
N CYS A 107 5.80 31.64 -31.33
CA CYS A 107 6.11 30.22 -31.17
C CYS A 107 6.38 29.54 -32.51
N LYS A 108 7.62 29.11 -32.71
CA LYS A 108 8.07 28.34 -33.88
C LYS A 108 8.36 26.86 -33.58
N GLY A 109 8.24 26.42 -32.32
CA GLY A 109 8.60 25.07 -31.87
C GLY A 109 7.39 24.15 -31.63
N GLU A 110 7.60 22.84 -31.75
CA GLU A 110 6.57 21.82 -31.51
C GLU A 110 6.18 21.65 -30.04
N LEU A 111 7.04 22.06 -29.10
CA LEU A 111 6.85 21.89 -27.65
C LEU A 111 6.36 23.15 -26.95
N GLY A 112 6.22 24.27 -27.68
CA GLY A 112 5.85 25.57 -27.13
C GLY A 112 6.99 26.58 -27.14
N CYS A 113 6.74 27.77 -26.57
CA CYS A 113 7.73 28.83 -26.44
C CYS A 113 7.39 29.78 -25.28
N VAL A 114 8.39 30.53 -24.81
CA VAL A 114 8.19 31.59 -23.82
C VAL A 114 7.60 32.81 -24.51
N CYS A 115 6.43 33.25 -24.06
CA CYS A 115 5.72 34.41 -24.60
C CYS A 115 6.25 35.72 -24.04
N ASN A 116 6.54 35.74 -22.74
CA ASN A 116 6.94 36.95 -22.04
C ASN A 116 7.67 36.60 -20.74
N VAL A 117 8.57 37.47 -20.32
CA VAL A 117 9.28 37.37 -19.04
C VAL A 117 9.21 38.73 -18.35
N THR A 118 8.47 38.76 -17.24
CA THR A 118 8.29 39.95 -16.40
C THR A 118 9.00 39.76 -15.07
N TYR A 119 9.62 40.83 -14.58
CA TYR A 119 10.30 40.84 -13.29
C TYR A 119 9.49 41.73 -12.36
N ASP A 120 8.81 41.12 -11.42
CA ASP A 120 8.03 41.81 -10.38
C ASP A 120 8.98 42.51 -9.40
N SER A 121 10.13 41.88 -9.14
CA SER A 121 11.26 42.45 -8.40
C SER A 121 12.57 41.83 -8.87
N THR A 122 13.70 42.26 -8.31
CA THR A 122 15.00 41.59 -8.50
C THR A 122 15.00 40.14 -8.01
N CYS A 123 14.02 39.77 -7.18
CA CYS A 123 13.93 38.49 -6.47
C CYS A 123 12.82 37.57 -6.97
N ARG A 124 11.98 38.05 -7.89
CA ARG A 124 10.85 37.30 -8.42
C ARG A 124 10.69 37.52 -9.91
N VAL A 125 10.70 36.43 -10.66
CA VAL A 125 10.44 36.41 -12.10
C VAL A 125 9.13 35.69 -12.39
N ILE A 126 8.34 36.24 -13.31
CA ILE A 126 7.13 35.62 -13.83
C ILE A 126 7.35 35.36 -15.31
N VAL A 127 7.21 34.10 -15.71
CA VAL A 127 7.41 33.62 -17.07
C VAL A 127 6.06 33.18 -17.62
N GLU A 128 5.68 33.70 -18.77
CA GLU A 128 4.51 33.24 -19.51
C GLU A 128 4.96 32.26 -20.58
N LEU A 129 4.51 31.01 -20.47
CA LEU A 129 4.87 29.92 -21.37
C LEU A 129 3.62 29.45 -22.11
N ALA A 130 3.68 29.37 -23.43
CA ALA A 130 2.64 28.74 -24.23
C ALA A 130 3.08 27.34 -24.66
N ILE A 131 2.25 26.33 -24.40
CA ILE A 131 2.54 24.93 -24.77
C ILE A 131 1.31 24.28 -25.44
N PRO A 132 1.50 23.30 -26.33
CA PRO A 132 0.41 22.49 -26.82
C PRO A 132 -0.02 21.49 -25.73
N CYS A 133 -1.23 21.67 -25.17
CA CYS A 133 -1.74 20.79 -24.12
C CYS A 133 -2.48 19.55 -24.65
N GLU A 134 -2.93 19.56 -25.90
CA GLU A 134 -3.79 18.50 -26.45
C GLU A 134 -3.12 17.12 -26.44
N LYS A 135 -1.80 17.05 -26.70
CA LYS A 135 -1.07 15.77 -26.74
C LYS A 135 -0.84 15.17 -25.34
N GLN A 136 -0.94 15.98 -24.28
CA GLN A 136 -0.58 15.64 -22.90
C GLN A 136 -1.81 15.38 -22.05
N ARG A 137 -3.00 15.71 -22.58
CA ARG A 137 -4.27 15.50 -21.91
C ARG A 137 -4.55 14.01 -21.76
N GLY A 138 -4.45 13.53 -20.53
CA GLY A 138 -4.79 12.18 -20.12
C GLY A 138 -6.26 11.99 -19.76
N PRO A 139 -6.61 10.81 -19.22
CA PRO A 139 -7.96 10.51 -18.76
C PRO A 139 -8.35 11.33 -17.52
N ARG A 140 -9.65 11.29 -17.17
CA ARG A 140 -10.14 11.88 -15.92
C ARG A 140 -9.86 10.95 -14.75
N ILE A 141 -9.10 11.42 -13.78
CA ILE A 141 -8.73 10.67 -12.59
C ILE A 141 -9.64 11.08 -11.43
N PHE A 142 -10.08 10.11 -10.63
CA PHE A 142 -10.89 10.39 -9.45
C PHE A 142 -10.00 10.77 -8.25
N GLU A 143 -9.78 12.08 -8.11
CA GLU A 143 -8.94 12.65 -7.05
C GLU A 143 -9.52 12.41 -5.65
N GLY A 144 -8.64 12.31 -4.65
CA GLY A 144 -9.00 12.09 -3.25
C GLY A 144 -9.43 10.67 -2.89
N PHE A 145 -9.26 9.70 -3.81
CA PHE A 145 -9.51 8.29 -3.55
C PHE A 145 -8.23 7.53 -3.20
N THR A 146 -8.28 6.74 -2.13
CA THR A 146 -7.14 5.94 -1.66
C THR A 146 -7.59 4.52 -1.36
N VAL A 147 -6.78 3.55 -1.75
CA VAL A 147 -6.89 2.14 -1.37
C VAL A 147 -5.59 1.73 -0.72
N GLY A 148 -5.65 1.13 0.46
CA GLY A 148 -4.46 0.62 1.13
C GLY A 148 -4.72 -0.62 1.97
N PHE A 149 -3.66 -1.25 2.45
CA PHE A 149 -3.76 -2.41 3.32
C PHE A 149 -4.22 -2.03 4.72
N HIS A 150 -5.05 -2.88 5.32
CA HIS A 150 -5.52 -2.75 6.69
C HIS A 150 -4.85 -3.79 7.60
N PRO A 151 -4.34 -3.41 8.79
CA PRO A 151 -4.28 -2.04 9.33
C PRO A 151 -3.34 -1.13 8.52
N ARG A 152 -3.63 0.19 8.50
CA ARG A 152 -3.06 1.18 7.58
C ARG A 152 -1.53 1.11 7.52
N SER A 153 -1.00 0.47 6.47
CA SER A 153 0.44 0.29 6.26
C SER A 153 0.91 0.94 4.97
N TRP A 154 0.47 0.41 3.82
CA TRP A 154 0.84 0.88 2.50
C TRP A 154 -0.39 1.15 1.64
N GLU A 155 -0.29 2.17 0.80
CA GLU A 155 -1.32 2.58 -0.14
C GLU A 155 -1.00 1.95 -1.50
N VAL A 156 -1.97 1.22 -2.03
CA VAL A 156 -1.93 0.57 -3.36
C VAL A 156 -2.40 1.55 -4.43
N VAL A 157 -3.39 2.36 -4.08
CA VAL A 157 -3.90 3.46 -4.89
C VAL A 157 -3.86 4.71 -4.04
N TYR A 158 -3.32 5.79 -4.58
CA TYR A 158 -3.32 7.10 -3.95
C TYR A 158 -3.83 8.14 -4.93
N ASN A 159 -4.73 9.00 -4.46
CA ASN A 159 -5.34 10.06 -5.26
C ASN A 159 -5.92 9.56 -6.61
N GLY A 160 -6.54 8.38 -6.60
CA GLY A 160 -7.12 7.74 -7.79
C GLY A 160 -6.10 7.08 -8.73
N MET A 161 -4.80 7.14 -8.45
CA MET A 161 -3.74 6.59 -9.27
C MET A 161 -3.12 5.33 -8.63
N THR A 162 -2.82 4.34 -9.46
CA THR A 162 -2.21 3.08 -8.99
C THR A 162 -0.73 3.27 -8.73
N GLN A 163 -0.26 2.82 -7.57
CA GLN A 163 1.15 2.88 -7.20
C GLN A 163 1.97 1.88 -8.01
N LEU A 164 3.25 2.19 -8.21
CA LEU A 164 4.21 1.32 -8.88
C LEU A 164 4.35 -0.01 -8.12
N GLY A 165 4.36 -1.12 -8.85
CA GLY A 165 4.38 -2.48 -8.32
C GLY A 165 3.00 -3.15 -8.27
N PHE A 166 1.92 -2.39 -8.38
CA PHE A 166 0.54 -2.91 -8.37
C PHE A 166 -0.17 -2.76 -9.71
N GLU A 167 0.52 -2.32 -10.76
CA GLU A 167 -0.04 -2.20 -12.10
C GLU A 167 -0.01 -3.51 -12.88
N LYS A 168 0.89 -4.42 -12.52
CA LYS A 168 1.19 -5.68 -13.23
C LYS A 168 1.66 -6.76 -12.26
N ILE A 169 1.83 -7.98 -12.79
CA ILE A 169 2.38 -9.09 -12.04
C ILE A 169 3.86 -8.82 -11.71
N HIS A 170 4.15 -8.63 -10.44
CA HIS A 170 5.51 -8.56 -9.90
C HIS A 170 5.71 -9.61 -8.81
N HIS A 171 6.82 -10.32 -8.88
CA HIS A 171 7.17 -11.35 -7.90
C HIS A 171 7.53 -10.73 -6.54
N GLU A 172 8.16 -9.55 -6.54
CA GLU A 172 8.59 -8.84 -5.32
C GLU A 172 7.42 -8.32 -4.48
N PHE A 173 6.28 -8.04 -5.11
CA PHE A 173 5.07 -7.52 -4.46
C PHE A 173 4.04 -8.62 -4.15
N SER A 174 4.44 -9.89 -4.24
CA SER A 174 3.54 -11.02 -4.11
C SER A 174 3.35 -11.49 -2.67
N PHE A 175 2.12 -11.86 -2.34
CA PHE A 175 1.81 -12.51 -1.09
C PHE A 175 2.29 -13.97 -1.13
N GLY A 176 3.04 -14.38 -0.12
CA GLY A 176 3.45 -15.78 0.03
C GLY A 176 2.27 -16.68 0.37
N THR A 177 2.41 -17.99 0.15
CA THR A 177 1.34 -19.00 0.30
C THR A 177 0.57 -18.86 1.62
N GLU A 178 1.26 -18.69 2.75
CA GLU A 178 0.69 -18.56 4.11
C GLU A 178 -0.39 -17.48 4.26
N GLN A 179 -0.27 -16.37 3.53
CA GLN A 179 -1.19 -15.24 3.67
C GLN A 179 -2.54 -15.54 2.98
N THR A 180 -3.49 -16.08 3.74
CA THR A 180 -4.83 -16.44 3.21
C THR A 180 -5.83 -15.29 3.22
N ARG A 181 -5.55 -14.20 3.94
CA ARG A 181 -6.46 -13.06 4.05
C ARG A 181 -5.74 -11.75 3.83
N VAL A 182 -6.32 -10.89 3.00
CA VAL A 182 -5.84 -9.53 2.77
C VAL A 182 -7.02 -8.59 2.92
N SER A 183 -6.91 -7.63 3.83
CA SER A 183 -7.92 -6.60 4.03
C SER A 183 -7.43 -5.30 3.43
N LEU A 184 -8.24 -4.71 2.56
CA LEU A 184 -8.03 -3.38 2.00
C LEU A 184 -9.04 -2.42 2.62
N TYR A 185 -8.58 -1.21 2.92
CA TYR A 185 -9.46 -0.09 3.22
C TYR A 185 -9.54 0.83 2.00
N MET A 186 -10.71 1.41 1.78
CA MET A 186 -10.97 2.38 0.72
C MET A 186 -11.52 3.66 1.35
N THR A 187 -11.00 4.80 0.93
CA THR A 187 -11.47 6.12 1.38
C THR A 187 -11.60 7.06 0.19
N ALA A 188 -12.66 7.86 0.19
CA ALA A 188 -12.86 8.95 -0.76
C ALA A 188 -13.28 10.23 -0.02
N ILE A 189 -13.21 11.37 -0.71
CA ILE A 189 -13.82 12.61 -0.23
C ILE A 189 -15.34 12.42 -0.16
N ALA A 190 -15.93 12.74 0.99
CA ALA A 190 -17.34 12.44 1.28
C ALA A 190 -18.32 13.00 0.22
N SER A 191 -18.07 14.21 -0.28
CA SER A 191 -18.91 14.89 -1.28
C SER A 191 -19.03 14.17 -2.61
N VAL A 192 -18.05 13.33 -2.96
CA VAL A 192 -18.00 12.60 -4.24
C VAL A 192 -17.94 11.08 -4.05
N SER A 193 -17.99 10.60 -2.81
CA SER A 193 -17.93 9.17 -2.47
C SER A 193 -19.05 8.33 -3.10
N SER A 194 -20.21 8.93 -3.39
CA SER A 194 -21.34 8.25 -4.04
C SER A 194 -21.08 7.85 -5.49
N LEU A 195 -20.06 8.44 -6.13
CA LEU A 195 -19.67 8.11 -7.50
C LEU A 195 -18.91 6.77 -7.58
N VAL A 196 -18.41 6.27 -6.45
CA VAL A 196 -17.65 5.02 -6.37
C VAL A 196 -18.62 3.84 -6.45
N GLY A 197 -18.47 3.05 -7.50
CA GLY A 197 -19.27 1.85 -7.72
C GLY A 197 -18.70 0.61 -7.01
N LYS A 198 -19.37 -0.52 -7.24
CA LYS A 198 -18.99 -1.81 -6.65
C LYS A 198 -17.72 -2.36 -7.30
N PRO A 199 -16.70 -2.80 -6.52
CA PRO A 199 -15.51 -3.44 -7.05
C PRO A 199 -15.81 -4.74 -7.82
N VAL A 200 -15.09 -4.95 -8.92
CA VAL A 200 -15.13 -6.14 -9.77
C VAL A 200 -13.78 -6.85 -9.70
N LEU A 201 -13.81 -8.16 -9.53
CA LEU A 201 -12.62 -9.01 -9.42
C LEU A 201 -12.41 -9.83 -10.69
N LYS A 202 -11.15 -9.92 -11.14
CA LYS A 202 -10.71 -10.88 -12.16
C LYS A 202 -9.47 -11.59 -11.66
N VAL A 203 -9.43 -12.92 -11.81
CA VAL A 203 -8.29 -13.75 -11.37
C VAL A 203 -7.67 -14.40 -12.59
N ASN A 204 -6.35 -14.33 -12.72
CA ASN A 204 -5.61 -14.92 -13.81
C ASN A 204 -4.41 -15.72 -13.28
N PRO A 205 -4.29 -17.02 -13.62
CA PRO A 205 -5.24 -17.85 -14.37
C PRO A 205 -6.53 -18.11 -13.58
N GLU A 206 -7.65 -18.34 -14.29
CA GLU A 206 -8.98 -18.52 -13.69
C GLU A 206 -9.10 -19.74 -12.74
N THR A 207 -8.21 -20.73 -12.90
CA THR A 207 -8.21 -21.93 -12.05
C THR A 207 -6.94 -22.02 -11.24
N GLY A 208 -7.04 -22.46 -9.98
CA GLY A 208 -5.91 -22.73 -9.11
C GLY A 208 -5.81 -21.80 -7.89
N LEU A 209 -6.50 -20.66 -7.91
CA LEU A 209 -6.67 -19.76 -6.77
C LEU A 209 -8.16 -19.47 -6.56
N ASP A 210 -8.71 -19.87 -5.41
CA ASP A 210 -10.07 -19.50 -5.00
C ASP A 210 -10.01 -18.15 -4.28
N VAL A 211 -10.77 -17.17 -4.78
CA VAL A 211 -10.81 -15.82 -4.22
C VAL A 211 -12.22 -15.48 -3.81
N LYS A 212 -12.42 -15.20 -2.51
CA LYS A 212 -13.71 -14.75 -1.98
C LYS A 212 -13.59 -13.32 -1.49
N LEU A 213 -14.58 -12.51 -1.86
CA LEU A 213 -14.69 -11.13 -1.42
C LEU A 213 -15.74 -11.01 -0.32
N SER A 214 -15.42 -10.27 0.73
CA SER A 214 -16.35 -9.88 1.80
C SER A 214 -16.07 -8.46 2.27
N GLY A 215 -16.95 -7.91 3.12
CA GLY A 215 -16.79 -6.57 3.71
C GLY A 215 -17.84 -5.56 3.23
N SER A 216 -17.74 -4.30 3.69
CA SER A 216 -18.69 -3.25 3.30
C SER A 216 -18.56 -2.83 1.84
N GLY A 217 -17.38 -3.05 1.23
CA GLY A 217 -17.10 -2.73 -0.17
C GLY A 217 -17.79 -3.62 -1.17
N THR A 218 -18.05 -4.89 -0.83
CA THR A 218 -18.76 -5.81 -1.71
C THR A 218 -20.24 -5.46 -1.88
N ASN A 219 -20.79 -4.71 -0.92
CA ASN A 219 -22.16 -4.23 -0.92
C ASN A 219 -22.31 -2.87 -1.63
N GLY A 220 -21.22 -2.29 -2.14
CA GLY A 220 -21.22 -0.98 -2.78
C GLY A 220 -21.41 0.18 -1.80
N SER A 221 -21.01 0.01 -0.54
CA SER A 221 -21.09 1.10 0.45
C SER A 221 -20.08 2.19 0.09
N PRO A 222 -20.51 3.46 -0.07
CA PRO A 222 -19.62 4.54 -0.51
C PRO A 222 -18.52 4.78 0.53
N PRO A 223 -17.23 4.78 0.13
CA PRO A 223 -16.11 4.99 1.04
C PRO A 223 -15.96 6.45 1.41
N THR A 224 -15.82 6.75 2.70
CA THR A 224 -15.50 8.11 3.18
C THR A 224 -14.25 8.11 4.03
N THR A 225 -13.56 9.24 4.14
CA THR A 225 -12.38 9.38 5.01
C THR A 225 -12.69 9.12 6.49
N LEU A 226 -13.91 9.45 6.96
CA LEU A 226 -14.35 9.21 8.34
C LEU A 226 -14.88 7.79 8.57
N SER A 227 -15.45 7.16 7.53
CA SER A 227 -15.94 5.79 7.56
C SER A 227 -15.38 5.03 6.34
N PRO A 228 -14.15 4.50 6.46
CA PRO A 228 -13.52 3.75 5.38
C PRO A 228 -14.31 2.48 5.06
N THR A 229 -14.41 2.16 3.78
CA THR A 229 -15.04 0.93 3.32
C THR A 229 -14.01 -0.19 3.29
N MET A 230 -14.35 -1.34 3.86
CA MET A 230 -13.46 -2.50 3.97
C MET A 230 -13.75 -3.50 2.86
N LEU A 231 -12.70 -3.94 2.17
CA LEU A 231 -12.72 -5.01 1.18
C LEU A 231 -11.77 -6.11 1.65
N ASN A 232 -12.34 -7.23 2.09
CA ASN A 232 -11.61 -8.39 2.56
C ASN A 232 -11.52 -9.43 1.45
N LEU A 233 -10.30 -9.83 1.12
CA LEU A 233 -9.97 -10.88 0.15
C LEU A 233 -9.51 -12.13 0.91
N ASP A 234 -10.28 -13.20 0.82
CA ASP A 234 -9.82 -14.53 1.19
C ASP A 234 -9.20 -15.19 -0.05
N LEU A 235 -7.89 -15.45 0.01
CA LEU A 235 -7.06 -16.00 -1.06
C LEU A 235 -6.65 -17.43 -0.68
N MET A 236 -7.26 -18.43 -1.32
CA MET A 236 -7.06 -19.85 -1.02
C MET A 236 -6.35 -20.55 -2.20
N CYS A 237 -5.13 -21.03 -1.96
CA CYS A 237 -4.36 -21.76 -2.98
C CYS A 237 -4.90 -23.19 -3.18
N GLU A 238 -5.42 -23.48 -4.37
CA GLU A 238 -5.88 -24.81 -4.74
C GLU A 238 -4.82 -25.63 -5.49
N LYS A 239 -4.01 -24.95 -6.31
CA LYS A 239 -2.93 -25.55 -7.10
C LYS A 239 -1.63 -24.81 -6.86
N ALA A 240 -0.57 -25.59 -6.61
CA ALA A 240 0.78 -25.06 -6.52
C ALA A 240 1.28 -24.60 -7.90
N ARG A 241 2.02 -23.49 -7.93
CA ARG A 241 2.54 -22.88 -9.15
C ARG A 241 3.72 -21.95 -8.82
N ASP A 242 4.79 -22.08 -9.61
CA ASP A 242 6.01 -21.26 -9.48
C ASP A 242 5.84 -19.82 -9.97
N THR A 243 4.77 -19.55 -10.73
CA THR A 243 4.43 -18.21 -11.22
C THR A 243 3.26 -17.64 -10.41
N PRO A 244 3.32 -16.37 -9.98
CA PRO A 244 2.26 -15.77 -9.19
C PRO A 244 0.91 -15.77 -9.92
N TYR A 245 -0.16 -15.96 -9.17
CA TYR A 245 -1.52 -15.65 -9.59
C TYR A 245 -1.72 -14.14 -9.53
N GLU A 246 -2.47 -13.63 -10.51
CA GLU A 246 -2.86 -12.25 -10.64
C GLU A 246 -4.30 -12.07 -10.17
N VAL A 247 -4.53 -11.14 -9.26
CA VAL A 247 -5.86 -10.76 -8.77
C VAL A 247 -6.07 -9.28 -9.10
N SER A 248 -6.69 -9.02 -10.25
CA SER A 248 -7.00 -7.69 -10.72
C SER A 248 -8.33 -7.22 -10.13
N ILE A 249 -8.30 -6.08 -9.46
CA ILE A 249 -9.46 -5.43 -8.84
C ILE A 249 -9.73 -4.14 -9.61
N SER A 250 -10.95 -4.00 -10.12
CA SER A 250 -11.42 -2.82 -10.85
C SER A 250 -12.57 -2.16 -10.09
N ILE A 251 -12.42 -0.88 -9.76
CA ILE A 251 -13.40 -0.08 -9.04
C ILE A 251 -13.93 0.98 -10.01
N PRO A 252 -15.16 0.81 -10.53
CA PRO A 252 -15.74 1.77 -11.44
C PRO A 252 -16.08 3.07 -10.70
N VAL A 253 -15.87 4.21 -11.36
CA VAL A 253 -16.25 5.52 -10.84
C VAL A 253 -17.03 6.27 -11.92
N GLU A 254 -18.18 6.82 -11.56
CA GLU A 254 -19.01 7.54 -12.52
C GLU A 254 -18.31 8.79 -13.05
N GLY A 255 -18.24 8.93 -14.38
CA GLY A 255 -17.63 10.08 -15.05
C GLY A 255 -16.09 10.13 -15.05
N HIS A 256 -15.43 9.08 -14.55
CA HIS A 256 -13.97 9.00 -14.44
C HIS A 256 -13.44 7.65 -14.97
N GLU A 257 -12.13 7.55 -15.16
CA GLU A 257 -11.45 6.29 -15.48
C GLU A 257 -11.61 5.31 -14.30
N PRO A 258 -11.93 4.03 -14.54
CA PRO A 258 -11.99 3.04 -13.47
C PRO A 258 -10.63 2.86 -12.80
N ILE A 259 -10.65 2.74 -11.48
CA ILE A 259 -9.45 2.54 -10.69
C ILE A 259 -9.14 1.05 -10.68
N GLU A 260 -7.98 0.68 -11.22
CA GLU A 260 -7.61 -0.71 -11.44
C GLU A 260 -6.24 -0.99 -10.89
N PHE A 261 -6.12 -2.01 -10.03
CA PHE A 261 -4.85 -2.46 -9.48
C PHE A 261 -4.83 -3.98 -9.38
N THR A 262 -3.63 -4.52 -9.35
CA THR A 262 -3.35 -5.95 -9.36
C THR A 262 -2.63 -6.33 -8.08
N LEU A 263 -3.15 -7.34 -7.39
CA LEU A 263 -2.47 -8.02 -6.30
C LEU A 263 -1.91 -9.35 -6.80
N THR A 264 -0.69 -9.71 -6.40
CA THR A 264 -0.06 -10.97 -6.80
C THR A 264 0.01 -11.95 -5.63
N LYS A 265 -0.16 -13.24 -5.93
CA LYS A 265 -0.17 -14.31 -4.93
C LYS A 265 0.65 -15.50 -5.42
N ILE A 266 1.66 -15.90 -4.65
CA ILE A 266 2.40 -17.15 -4.89
C ILE A 266 1.74 -18.28 -4.10
N CYS A 267 1.70 -19.47 -4.71
CA CYS A 267 1.19 -20.69 -4.12
C CYS A 267 2.21 -21.81 -4.32
N ASP A 268 3.05 -22.07 -3.35
CA ASP A 268 4.07 -23.14 -3.40
C ASP A 268 3.45 -24.51 -3.12
N TYR A 269 2.38 -24.54 -2.32
CA TYR A 269 1.69 -25.77 -1.94
C TYR A 269 0.17 -25.55 -1.83
N ARG A 270 -0.58 -26.66 -1.88
CA ARG A 270 -2.04 -26.64 -1.73
C ARG A 270 -2.42 -26.45 -0.27
N GLN A 271 -3.24 -25.44 0.03
CA GLN A 271 -3.66 -25.12 1.40
C GLN A 271 -4.79 -25.99 1.94
N ARG A 272 -5.09 -27.10 1.26
CA ARG A 272 -6.09 -28.09 1.67
C ARG A 272 -5.36 -29.27 2.31
N GLY A 273 -5.35 -29.33 3.65
CA GLY A 273 -4.70 -30.46 4.34
C GLY A 273 -4.40 -30.30 5.82
N TRP A 274 -4.56 -29.11 6.41
CA TRP A 274 -4.24 -28.96 7.84
C TRP A 274 -5.22 -29.69 8.76
N ALA A 275 -6.50 -29.74 8.37
CA ALA A 275 -7.51 -30.53 9.06
C ALA A 275 -7.22 -32.05 9.01
N THR A 276 -6.69 -32.56 7.90
CA THR A 276 -6.30 -33.98 7.81
C THR A 276 -5.09 -34.28 8.69
N PHE A 277 -4.11 -33.38 8.78
CA PHE A 277 -2.97 -33.55 9.68
C PHE A 277 -3.41 -33.56 11.15
N GLY A 278 -4.35 -32.68 11.54
CA GLY A 278 -4.95 -32.69 12.86
C GLY A 278 -5.69 -33.99 13.19
N ILE A 279 -6.46 -34.54 12.23
CA ILE A 279 -7.14 -35.82 12.38
C ILE A 279 -6.15 -36.97 12.52
N PHE A 280 -5.12 -37.03 11.67
CA PHE A 280 -4.08 -38.07 11.77
C PHE A 280 -3.31 -37.98 13.08
N SER A 281 -2.97 -36.76 13.54
CA SER A 281 -2.32 -36.54 14.83
C SER A 281 -3.21 -37.01 16.00
N CYS A 282 -4.51 -36.70 15.96
CA CYS A 282 -5.46 -37.11 16.98
C CYS A 282 -5.63 -38.64 17.02
N ILE A 283 -5.73 -39.30 15.87
CA ILE A 283 -5.75 -40.77 15.76
C ILE A 283 -4.47 -41.37 16.34
N PHE A 284 -3.30 -40.79 16.01
CA PHE A 284 -2.01 -41.28 16.51
C PHE A 284 -1.91 -41.19 18.04
N ILE A 285 -2.36 -40.08 18.63
CA ILE A 285 -2.40 -39.88 20.08
C ILE A 285 -3.28 -40.95 20.74
N VAL A 286 -4.49 -41.19 20.20
CA VAL A 286 -5.42 -42.18 20.74
C VAL A 286 -4.84 -43.60 20.67
N ILE A 287 -4.25 -43.98 19.53
CA ILE A 287 -3.61 -45.29 19.36
C ILE A 287 -2.42 -45.45 20.31
N SER A 288 -1.55 -44.44 20.44
CA SER A 288 -0.43 -44.47 21.38
C SER A 288 -0.91 -44.62 22.83
N THR A 289 -1.97 -43.92 23.25
CA THR A 289 -2.54 -44.13 24.59
C THR A 289 -3.09 -45.53 24.79
N LEU A 290 -3.78 -46.10 23.80
CA LEU A 290 -4.31 -47.47 23.89
C LEU A 290 -3.20 -48.52 23.96
N ILE A 291 -2.12 -48.35 23.18
CA ILE A 291 -0.95 -49.24 23.23
C ILE A 291 -0.21 -49.09 24.56
N CYS A 292 -0.06 -47.88 25.09
CA CYS A 292 0.54 -47.66 26.41
C CYS A 292 -0.28 -48.31 27.53
N CYS A 293 -1.61 -48.11 27.55
CA CYS A 293 -2.49 -48.73 28.53
C CYS A 293 -2.56 -50.26 28.38
N GLY A 294 -2.63 -50.75 27.14
CA GLY A 294 -2.62 -52.18 26.85
C GLY A 294 -1.30 -52.85 27.22
N GLY A 295 -0.18 -52.20 26.93
CA GLY A 295 1.16 -52.64 27.34
C GLY A 295 1.33 -52.66 28.86
N PHE A 296 0.78 -51.67 29.57
CA PHE A 296 0.76 -51.63 31.03
C PHE A 296 -0.02 -52.82 31.62
N ILE A 297 -1.21 -53.10 31.11
CA ILE A 297 -2.04 -54.24 31.56
C ILE A 297 -1.38 -55.58 31.21
N TYR A 298 -0.83 -55.71 30.01
CA TYR A 298 -0.13 -56.92 29.57
C TYR A 298 1.10 -57.20 30.45
N LYS A 299 1.92 -56.19 30.70
CA LYS A 299 3.12 -56.31 31.56
C LYS A 299 2.75 -56.63 33.01
N ALA A 300 1.72 -55.97 33.55
CA ALA A 300 1.23 -56.23 34.90
C ALA A 300 0.61 -57.64 35.07
N ARG A 301 -0.01 -58.22 34.03
CA ARG A 301 -0.59 -59.58 34.07
C ARG A 301 0.38 -60.72 33.81
N VAL A 302 1.36 -60.52 32.91
CA VAL A 302 2.22 -61.61 32.41
C VAL A 302 3.58 -61.65 33.11
N GLU A 303 4.17 -60.50 33.44
CA GLU A 303 5.51 -60.42 34.09
C GLU A 303 5.44 -60.17 35.61
N GLY A 304 4.25 -59.87 36.15
CA GLY A 304 4.07 -59.50 37.55
C GLY A 304 4.44 -58.04 37.83
N LEU A 305 3.93 -57.50 38.95
CA LEU A 305 4.03 -56.08 39.34
C LEU A 305 5.48 -55.56 39.52
N ASP A 306 6.47 -56.45 39.61
CA ASP A 306 7.88 -56.11 39.87
C ASP A 306 8.65 -55.65 38.62
N ALA A 307 8.08 -55.77 37.42
CA ALA A 307 8.73 -55.33 36.18
C ALA A 307 8.42 -53.87 35.77
N LEU A 308 7.71 -53.10 36.61
CA LEU A 308 7.40 -51.69 36.33
C LEU A 308 8.58 -50.77 36.70
N PRO A 309 9.05 -49.89 35.79
CA PRO A 309 10.00 -48.84 36.15
C PRO A 309 9.34 -47.90 37.17
N GLY A 310 9.89 -47.80 38.37
CA GLY A 310 9.42 -46.91 39.44
C GLY A 310 8.63 -47.59 40.57
N MET A 311 8.11 -48.80 40.39
CA MET A 311 7.43 -49.54 41.47
C MET A 311 8.38 -50.03 42.57
N MET A 312 9.64 -50.32 42.23
CA MET A 312 10.67 -50.61 43.25
C MET A 312 10.90 -49.44 44.22
N ILE A 313 10.75 -48.19 43.74
CA ILE A 313 10.96 -47.00 44.58
C ILE A 313 9.77 -46.81 45.52
N LEU A 314 8.55 -46.98 45.02
CA LEU A 314 7.33 -46.90 45.85
C LEU A 314 7.25 -48.05 46.87
N SER A 315 7.64 -49.27 46.49
CA SER A 315 7.68 -50.41 47.42
C SER A 315 8.72 -50.21 48.52
N ALA A 316 9.94 -49.76 48.16
CA ALA A 316 10.97 -49.45 49.15
C ALA A 316 10.59 -48.30 50.08
N CYS A 317 9.84 -47.30 49.58
CA CYS A 317 9.32 -46.22 50.42
C CYS A 317 8.18 -46.66 51.35
N LEU A 318 7.29 -47.55 50.89
CA LEU A 318 6.22 -48.10 51.74
C LEU A 318 6.78 -49.01 52.84
N GLU A 319 7.76 -49.84 52.50
CA GLU A 319 8.43 -50.74 53.44
C GLU A 319 9.24 -49.96 54.49
N ALA A 320 9.85 -48.84 54.11
CA ALA A 320 10.51 -47.90 55.02
C ALA A 320 9.55 -47.11 55.94
N VAL A 321 8.26 -47.03 55.60
CA VAL A 321 7.22 -46.38 56.45
C VAL A 321 6.53 -47.39 57.36
N THR A 322 6.60 -48.69 57.07
CA THR A 322 5.92 -49.74 57.85
C THR A 322 6.82 -50.61 58.74
N GLY A 323 8.14 -50.43 58.70
CA GLY A 323 9.10 -51.18 59.54
C GLY A 323 9.65 -50.39 60.72
N GLU A 324 9.36 -50.84 61.95
CA GLU A 324 9.91 -50.44 63.27
C GLU A 324 9.60 -48.99 63.69
N ASP A 325 8.71 -48.67 64.64
CA ASP A 325 8.53 -49.14 66.03
C ASP A 325 7.19 -48.50 66.54
N LEU A 326 6.42 -48.91 67.56
CA LEU A 326 6.56 -49.80 68.71
C LEU A 326 5.14 -50.00 69.29
N ASN A 327 4.90 -51.14 69.95
CA ASN A 327 3.76 -51.39 70.82
C ASN A 327 3.41 -50.19 71.73
N ASN A 328 2.16 -49.70 71.67
CA ASN A 328 1.32 -49.44 72.85
C ASN A 328 -0.14 -49.11 72.45
N GLN A 329 -0.94 -50.17 72.44
CA GLN A 329 -2.30 -50.29 72.97
C GLN A 329 -3.13 -49.02 73.28
N ALA A 330 -4.23 -48.92 72.50
CA ALA A 330 -5.61 -48.60 72.89
C ALA A 330 -5.99 -47.21 73.43
N SER A 331 -6.92 -46.55 72.75
CA SER A 331 -8.23 -46.19 73.33
C SER A 331 -9.20 -45.65 72.27
N TRP A 332 -10.29 -46.40 72.08
CA TRP A 332 -11.66 -46.03 71.72
C TRP A 332 -11.96 -44.54 71.52
N GLU A 333 -12.61 -44.17 70.40
CA GLU A 333 -14.08 -44.04 70.26
C GLU A 333 -14.48 -43.03 69.16
N ASP A 334 -15.51 -43.43 68.43
CA ASP A 334 -16.43 -42.68 67.56
C ASP A 334 -16.41 -41.15 67.56
N THR A 335 -16.49 -40.54 66.37
CA THR A 335 -17.53 -39.52 66.03
C THR A 335 -17.52 -39.19 64.53
N LYS A 336 -18.53 -39.65 63.80
CA LYS A 336 -19.64 -38.87 63.18
C LYS A 336 -19.27 -37.68 62.28
N TYR A 337 -19.75 -37.80 61.04
CA TYR A 337 -20.46 -36.80 60.22
C TYR A 337 -20.00 -35.32 60.25
N GLY A 338 -19.62 -34.84 59.05
CA GLY A 338 -20.41 -33.83 58.36
C GLY A 338 -19.83 -32.42 58.20
N ALA A 339 -19.95 -31.92 56.96
CA ALA A 339 -19.92 -30.52 56.48
C ALA A 339 -18.58 -29.77 56.63
N ILE A 340 -18.12 -28.99 55.64
CA ILE A 340 -18.80 -28.20 54.59
C ILE A 340 -18.16 -28.47 53.22
#